data_AF-A0AAV8WYE8-F1
#
_entry.id   AF-A0AAV8WYE8-F1
#
_cell.length_a   1.000
_cell.length_b   1.000
_cell.length_c   1.000
_cell.angle_alpha   90.00
_cell.angle_beta   90.00
_cell.angle_gamma   90.00
#
_symmetry.space_group_name_H-M   'P 1'
#
loop_
_entity.id
_entity.type
_entity.pdbx_description
1 polymer ?
#
loop_
_entity_poly.entity_id
_entity_poly.type
_entity_poly.pdbx_seq_one_letter_code
_entity_poly.pdbx_strand_id
1 'polypeptide(L)'
;MKIIESEDTELSNGKTVHLLANAQENPTERQIKYLYDKWRLSQYGSREENSMIEILKNKMPVLKESGVDLVIKENPFIAVIITPIMRRAFIQNMADEMVYVDSSGSCDQTSTCVTFLFTSNKTGAIPVACVLHTAQTEANYTLAFAVVIEAIEVHNKKFSPRVFMTDDSEAERNALATVFPNSVLLLCTFHLCQALWRYLWETDHNVKKEDRKKVMELFRDVLYAPTEIDSEEHMKNLKKDGVVLGNQLLLKHMENLWTRREEWCISYRKNVITRGNNTNNYTEASIRIFKDIVLQRCKVFNSCALINFIVNVFENYYKRKLLEFANSRRSKPQIDYENMCRRAKEINVIYKMDDTVFHVASEKDSKLFYTINADIAFCDCPSGASANIYVQSSKSLVCFFKTSPILNTADRVQLTKLAVGHSAPDEFYQNMDEEIVNVECPSGTTATVSHVQTISQNVDSSIVNLEENGDGCSRFDEEVVKFRSAFDRLATTLEENQSPQTTLSLIKFNAVLQNLKTPCQIINFMETKNHIRGRASKKNKSTTNFNFLT
;
A
#
# COMPACT_ATOMS: atom_id res chain seq x y z
N MET A 1 -14.06 23.78 -20.45
CA MET A 1 -13.35 25.03 -20.82
C MET A 1 -12.01 24.65 -21.42
N LYS A 2 -11.85 24.79 -22.74
CA LYS A 2 -10.52 24.80 -23.37
C LYS A 2 -10.00 26.22 -23.21
N ILE A 3 -8.95 26.40 -22.41
CA ILE A 3 -8.17 27.64 -22.40
C ILE A 3 -7.37 27.62 -23.70
N ILE A 4 -7.69 28.51 -24.61
CA ILE A 4 -6.89 28.77 -25.81
C ILE A 4 -5.80 29.73 -25.34
N GLU A 5 -4.61 29.19 -25.08
CA GLU A 5 -3.38 29.97 -25.18
C GLU A 5 -3.09 30.11 -26.67
N SER A 6 -3.45 31.27 -27.22
CA SER A 6 -2.85 31.77 -28.46
C SER A 6 -2.36 33.18 -28.16
N GLU A 7 -1.05 33.30 -28.02
CA GLU A 7 -0.34 34.57 -28.10
C GLU A 7 -0.76 35.28 -29.39
N ASP A 8 -1.12 36.56 -29.24
CA ASP A 8 -1.17 37.60 -30.26
C ASP A 8 -1.84 37.23 -31.60
N THR A 9 -3.18 37.22 -31.61
CA THR A 9 -3.93 37.74 -32.77
C THR A 9 -5.10 38.60 -32.29
N GLU A 10 -5.06 39.85 -32.75
CA GLU A 10 -5.99 40.95 -32.54
C GLU A 10 -7.42 40.59 -32.11
N LEU A 11 -7.88 41.28 -31.06
CA LEU A 11 -9.28 41.58 -30.72
C LEU A 11 -10.00 42.38 -31.84
N SER A 12 -9.93 41.95 -33.10
CA SER A 12 -10.45 42.70 -34.26
C SER A 12 -11.82 42.24 -34.77
N ASN A 13 -12.59 41.47 -33.99
CA ASN A 13 -13.97 41.14 -34.36
C ASN A 13 -14.95 41.54 -33.26
N GLY A 14 -15.39 42.81 -33.27
CA GLY A 14 -16.35 43.37 -32.32
C GLY A 14 -17.62 42.54 -32.17
N LYS A 15 -18.05 41.82 -33.22
CA LYS A 15 -19.17 40.86 -33.17
C LYS A 15 -18.94 39.71 -32.17
N THR A 16 -17.72 39.17 -32.09
CA THR A 16 -17.38 38.10 -31.13
C THR A 16 -17.37 38.63 -29.70
N VAL A 17 -16.87 39.85 -29.49
CA VAL A 17 -16.88 40.49 -28.16
C VAL A 17 -18.31 40.79 -27.73
N HIS A 18 -19.17 41.31 -28.61
CA HIS A 18 -20.59 41.54 -28.33
C HIS A 18 -21.35 40.24 -28.01
N LEU A 19 -21.07 39.16 -28.76
CA LEU A 19 -21.65 37.84 -28.51
C LEU A 19 -21.23 37.29 -27.14
N LEU A 20 -19.95 37.38 -26.81
CA LEU A 20 -19.42 36.91 -25.51
C LEU A 20 -19.91 37.76 -24.33
N ALA A 21 -20.16 39.06 -24.54
CA ALA A 21 -20.66 39.99 -23.53
C ALA A 21 -22.19 39.95 -23.35
N ASN A 22 -22.94 39.33 -24.27
CA ASN A 22 -24.40 39.25 -24.18
C ASN A 22 -24.85 38.19 -23.17
N ALA A 23 -25.23 38.64 -21.96
CA ALA A 23 -25.72 37.79 -20.88
C ALA A 23 -27.03 37.02 -21.18
N GLN A 24 -27.75 37.38 -22.26
CA GLN A 24 -28.94 36.65 -22.72
C GLN A 24 -28.58 35.39 -23.53
N GLU A 25 -27.42 35.39 -24.18
CA GLU A 25 -26.94 34.28 -25.01
C GLU A 25 -25.82 33.49 -24.34
N ASN A 26 -24.89 34.19 -23.66
CA ASN A 26 -23.81 33.61 -22.88
C ASN A 26 -24.03 33.86 -21.38
N PRO A 27 -24.45 32.86 -20.60
CA PRO A 27 -24.76 33.05 -19.19
C PRO A 27 -23.59 33.64 -18.40
N THR A 28 -23.87 34.65 -17.59
CA THR A 28 -22.90 35.19 -16.64
C THR A 28 -22.49 34.14 -15.62
N GLU A 29 -21.31 34.33 -15.00
CA GLU A 29 -20.86 33.48 -13.90
C GLU A 29 -21.92 33.35 -12.79
N ARG A 30 -22.64 34.43 -12.47
CA ARG A 30 -23.72 34.42 -11.48
C ARG A 30 -24.89 33.53 -11.92
N GLN A 31 -25.29 33.57 -13.19
CA GLN A 31 -26.35 32.70 -13.72
C GLN A 31 -25.91 31.24 -13.74
N ILE A 32 -24.68 30.95 -14.17
CA ILE A 32 -24.12 29.59 -14.13
C ILE A 32 -24.08 29.07 -12.69
N LYS A 33 -23.59 29.89 -11.75
CA LYS A 33 -23.53 29.55 -10.33
C LYS A 33 -24.92 29.28 -9.75
N TYR A 34 -25.91 30.11 -10.07
CA TYR A 34 -27.28 29.91 -9.64
C TYR A 34 -27.89 28.61 -10.18
N LEU A 35 -27.71 28.32 -11.48
CA LEU A 35 -28.17 27.08 -12.10
C LEU A 35 -27.46 25.86 -11.48
N TYR A 36 -26.15 25.97 -11.27
CA TYR A 36 -25.37 24.93 -10.61
C TYR A 36 -25.82 24.71 -9.16
N ASP A 37 -26.10 25.76 -8.40
CA ASP A 37 -26.57 25.65 -7.01
C ASP A 37 -27.96 24.99 -6.97
N LYS A 38 -28.87 25.36 -7.88
CA LYS A 38 -30.18 24.69 -8.03
C LYS A 38 -30.03 23.21 -8.36
N TRP A 39 -29.20 22.89 -9.35
CA TRP A 39 -28.91 21.50 -9.71
C TRP A 39 -28.30 20.76 -8.53
N ARG A 40 -27.29 21.32 -7.86
CA ARG A 40 -26.60 20.69 -6.72
C ARG A 40 -27.56 20.41 -5.56
N LEU A 41 -28.46 21.35 -5.23
CA LEU A 41 -29.49 21.14 -4.21
C LEU A 41 -30.47 20.04 -4.62
N SER A 42 -30.92 20.01 -5.88
CA SER A 42 -31.78 18.92 -6.37
C SER A 42 -31.10 17.55 -6.36
N GLN A 43 -29.78 17.52 -6.51
CA GLN A 43 -29.02 16.28 -6.60
C GLN A 43 -28.49 15.79 -5.25
N TYR A 44 -28.21 16.66 -4.29
CA TYR A 44 -27.52 16.28 -3.06
C TYR A 44 -28.21 16.79 -1.78
N GLY A 45 -29.30 17.55 -1.91
CA GLY A 45 -29.94 18.25 -0.79
C GLY A 45 -29.14 19.47 -0.36
N SER A 46 -29.58 20.13 0.71
CA SER A 46 -28.79 21.18 1.36
C SER A 46 -27.69 20.55 2.25
N ARG A 47 -27.01 21.39 3.06
CA ARG A 47 -26.09 20.89 4.09
C ARG A 47 -26.81 20.50 5.39
N GLU A 48 -28.12 20.70 5.46
CA GLU A 48 -28.93 20.24 6.58
C GLU A 48 -29.20 18.75 6.44
N GLU A 49 -29.05 18.02 7.55
CA GLU A 49 -29.12 16.57 7.60
C GLU A 49 -30.43 16.04 7.00
N ASN A 50 -31.58 16.60 7.38
CA ASN A 50 -32.89 16.17 6.87
C ASN A 50 -33.02 16.29 5.35
N SER A 51 -32.57 17.41 4.77
CA SER A 51 -32.62 17.63 3.32
C SER A 51 -31.71 16.65 2.57
N MET A 52 -30.53 16.37 3.11
CA MET A 52 -29.60 15.40 2.55
C MET A 52 -30.15 13.97 2.63
N ILE A 53 -30.71 13.58 3.77
CA ILE A 53 -31.29 12.24 4.00
C ILE A 53 -32.47 12.00 3.07
N GLU A 54 -33.35 12.98 2.86
CA GLU A 54 -34.48 12.87 1.92
C GLU A 54 -34.00 12.54 0.50
N ILE A 55 -33.00 13.26 0.00
CA ILE A 55 -32.41 13.00 -1.32
C ILE A 55 -31.73 11.63 -1.36
N LEU A 56 -31.06 11.22 -0.28
CA LEU A 56 -30.45 9.89 -0.19
C LEU A 56 -31.50 8.77 -0.26
N LYS A 57 -32.59 8.88 0.50
CA LYS A 57 -33.71 7.92 0.47
C LYS A 57 -34.29 7.79 -0.94
N ASN A 58 -34.46 8.90 -1.65
CA ASN A 58 -34.92 8.90 -3.03
C ASN A 58 -33.96 8.21 -4.00
N LYS A 59 -32.65 8.22 -3.72
CA LYS A 59 -31.61 7.55 -4.53
C LYS A 59 -31.39 6.08 -4.18
N MET A 60 -31.82 5.62 -3.00
CA MET A 60 -31.62 4.24 -2.55
C MET A 60 -32.10 3.18 -3.56
N PRO A 61 -33.27 3.29 -4.21
CA PRO A 61 -33.72 2.30 -5.20
C PRO A 61 -32.77 2.18 -6.39
N VAL A 62 -32.33 3.32 -6.94
CA VAL A 62 -31.41 3.37 -8.09
C VAL A 62 -30.03 2.82 -7.74
N LEU A 63 -29.54 3.11 -6.53
CA LEU A 63 -28.30 2.53 -6.01
C LEU A 63 -28.41 1.02 -5.86
N LYS A 64 -29.55 0.52 -5.35
CA LYS A 64 -29.82 -0.91 -5.19
C LYS A 64 -29.89 -1.63 -6.54
N GLU A 65 -30.53 -1.05 -7.55
CA GLU A 65 -30.53 -1.56 -8.93
C GLU A 65 -29.11 -1.64 -9.52
N SER A 66 -28.24 -0.72 -9.12
CA SER A 66 -26.81 -0.73 -9.50
C SER A 66 -25.96 -1.70 -8.66
N GLY A 67 -26.57 -2.48 -7.76
CA GLY A 67 -25.90 -3.47 -6.91
C GLY A 67 -25.21 -2.88 -5.68
N VAL A 68 -25.51 -1.64 -5.29
CA VAL A 68 -24.99 -0.99 -4.08
C VAL A 68 -26.01 -1.15 -2.96
N ASP A 69 -25.58 -1.65 -1.80
CA ASP A 69 -26.39 -1.58 -0.58
C ASP A 69 -26.03 -0.32 0.19
N LEU A 70 -27.06 0.47 0.48
CA LEU A 70 -26.96 1.66 1.32
C LEU A 70 -27.89 1.48 2.51
N VAL A 71 -27.33 1.38 3.72
CA VAL A 71 -28.10 1.30 4.97
C VAL A 71 -27.94 2.63 5.70
N ILE A 72 -29.05 3.29 6.01
CA ILE A 72 -29.08 4.59 6.69
C ILE A 72 -29.75 4.44 8.05
N LYS A 73 -29.12 4.98 9.09
CA LYS A 73 -29.75 5.26 10.39
C LYS A 73 -29.72 6.77 10.63
N GLU A 74 -30.74 7.25 11.31
CA GLU A 74 -30.93 8.66 11.67
C GLU A 74 -30.82 8.80 13.18
N ASN A 75 -30.29 9.93 13.66
CA ASN A 75 -30.12 10.22 15.09
C ASN A 75 -29.27 9.19 15.86
N PRO A 76 -27.94 9.14 15.66
CA PRO A 76 -27.15 9.99 14.76
C PRO A 76 -27.17 9.50 13.30
N PHE A 77 -26.85 10.38 12.35
CA PHE A 77 -26.69 9.99 10.95
C PHE A 77 -25.55 8.99 10.79
N ILE A 78 -25.89 7.80 10.27
CA ILE A 78 -24.97 6.75 9.88
C ILE A 78 -25.39 6.26 8.50
N ALA A 79 -24.45 6.19 7.56
CA ALA A 79 -24.67 5.58 6.26
C ALA A 79 -23.57 4.55 5.98
N VAL A 80 -23.96 3.27 5.91
CA VAL A 80 -23.07 2.17 5.50
C VAL A 80 -23.26 1.93 4.00
N ILE A 81 -22.17 2.01 3.26
CA ILE A 81 -22.11 1.76 1.82
C ILE A 81 -21.38 0.44 1.58
N ILE A 82 -22.06 -0.49 0.91
CA ILE A 82 -21.49 -1.73 0.38
C ILE A 82 -21.60 -1.68 -1.15
N THR A 83 -20.46 -1.50 -1.82
CA THR A 83 -20.38 -1.57 -3.29
C THR A 83 -20.30 -3.03 -3.78
N PRO A 84 -20.48 -3.29 -5.09
CA PRO A 84 -20.34 -4.65 -5.62
C PRO A 84 -19.00 -5.33 -5.31
N ILE A 85 -17.86 -4.63 -5.39
CA ILE A 85 -16.54 -5.18 -4.99
C ILE A 85 -16.50 -5.50 -3.49
N MET A 86 -16.97 -4.59 -2.64
CA MET A 86 -17.04 -4.78 -1.19
C MET A 86 -17.87 -6.02 -0.83
N ARG A 87 -19.05 -6.16 -1.45
CA ARG A 87 -19.93 -7.33 -1.28
C ARG A 87 -19.21 -8.64 -1.62
N ARG A 88 -18.56 -8.67 -2.77
CA ARG A 88 -17.82 -9.86 -3.22
C ARG A 88 -16.65 -10.18 -2.30
N ALA A 89 -15.99 -9.19 -1.72
CA ALA A 89 -14.87 -9.41 -0.80
C ALA A 89 -15.30 -10.17 0.46
N PHE A 90 -16.39 -9.75 1.12
CA PHE A 90 -16.85 -10.47 2.32
C PHE A 90 -17.55 -11.81 1.99
N ILE A 91 -18.24 -11.94 0.84
CA ILE A 91 -18.83 -13.22 0.42
C ILE A 91 -17.75 -14.26 0.16
N GLN A 92 -16.58 -13.85 -0.33
CA GLN A 92 -15.42 -14.71 -0.54
C GLN A 92 -14.58 -14.91 0.74
N ASN A 93 -15.13 -14.61 1.92
CA ASN A 93 -14.47 -14.77 3.23
C ASN A 93 -13.13 -14.02 3.36
N MET A 94 -12.87 -13.02 2.51
CA MET A 94 -11.58 -12.31 2.53
C MET A 94 -11.38 -11.51 3.81
N ALA A 95 -12.47 -11.11 4.48
CA ALA A 95 -12.45 -10.35 5.72
C ALA A 95 -12.49 -11.21 6.99
N ASP A 96 -12.50 -12.54 6.88
CA ASP A 96 -12.66 -13.42 8.04
C ASP A 96 -11.38 -13.51 8.89
N GLU A 97 -10.20 -13.47 8.26
CA GLU A 97 -8.91 -13.54 8.96
C GLU A 97 -8.55 -12.22 9.63
N MET A 98 -8.51 -11.13 8.85
CA MET A 98 -7.99 -9.85 9.30
C MET A 98 -8.67 -8.70 8.57
N VAL A 99 -9.09 -7.71 9.35
CA VAL A 99 -9.64 -6.45 8.84
C VAL A 99 -8.81 -5.28 9.36
N TYR A 100 -8.54 -4.34 8.49
CA TYR A 100 -7.89 -3.08 8.81
C TYR A 100 -8.94 -1.98 8.88
N VAL A 101 -8.87 -1.14 9.90
CA VAL A 101 -9.83 -0.04 10.11
C VAL A 101 -9.05 1.25 10.27
N ASP A 102 -9.56 2.31 9.63
CA ASP A 102 -9.09 3.67 9.83
C ASP A 102 -10.21 4.63 9.44
N SER A 103 -10.13 5.82 10.02
CA SER A 103 -11.16 6.83 9.98
C SER A 103 -10.58 8.16 9.53
N SER A 104 -11.24 8.80 8.57
CA SER A 104 -10.81 10.06 8.00
C SER A 104 -11.88 11.15 8.13
N GLY A 105 -11.50 12.28 8.70
CA GLY A 105 -12.29 13.50 8.67
C GLY A 105 -11.94 14.40 7.48
N SER A 106 -12.67 15.52 7.36
CA SER A 106 -12.46 16.56 6.34
C SER A 106 -12.57 16.08 4.90
N CYS A 107 -13.37 15.03 4.65
CA CYS A 107 -13.68 14.57 3.29
C CYS A 107 -14.79 15.38 2.63
N ASP A 108 -15.63 16.03 3.43
CA ASP A 108 -16.71 16.90 2.97
C ASP A 108 -16.78 18.21 3.76
N GLN A 109 -17.79 19.03 3.43
CA GLN A 109 -18.05 20.33 4.07
C GLN A 109 -18.99 20.22 5.28
N THR A 110 -19.52 19.04 5.59
CA THR A 110 -20.39 18.78 6.75
C THR A 110 -19.65 18.08 7.89
N SER A 111 -18.32 17.96 7.80
CA SER A 111 -17.46 17.35 8.82
C SER A 111 -17.79 15.87 9.10
N THR A 112 -18.29 15.16 8.07
CA THR A 112 -18.56 13.72 8.16
C THR A 112 -17.26 12.96 8.42
N CYS A 113 -17.32 12.01 9.35
CA CYS A 113 -16.27 11.01 9.52
C CYS A 113 -16.49 9.86 8.52
N VAL A 114 -15.43 9.50 7.80
CA VAL A 114 -15.43 8.40 6.83
C VAL A 114 -14.56 7.27 7.40
N THR A 115 -15.18 6.19 7.84
CA THR A 115 -14.47 5.00 8.31
C THR A 115 -14.48 3.94 7.23
N PHE A 116 -13.31 3.41 6.90
CA PHE A 116 -13.18 2.31 5.96
C PHE A 116 -12.76 1.04 6.68
N LEU A 117 -13.34 -0.08 6.22
CA LEU A 117 -12.88 -1.41 6.56
C LEU A 117 -12.23 -2.01 5.32
N PHE A 118 -11.00 -2.47 5.44
CA PHE A 118 -10.26 -3.15 4.37
C PHE A 118 -9.85 -4.54 4.80
N THR A 119 -9.72 -5.44 3.84
CA THR A 119 -8.91 -6.65 3.96
C THR A 119 -7.75 -6.59 2.96
N SER A 120 -6.88 -7.60 2.93
CA SER A 120 -5.76 -7.69 2.01
C SER A 120 -5.78 -8.98 1.22
N ASN A 121 -5.38 -8.91 -0.05
CA ASN A 121 -5.06 -10.07 -0.88
C ASN A 121 -3.74 -9.83 -1.65
N LYS A 122 -3.43 -10.68 -2.64
CA LYS A 122 -2.25 -10.55 -3.51
C LYS A 122 -2.13 -9.17 -4.19
N THR A 123 -3.22 -8.42 -4.36
CA THR A 123 -3.25 -7.07 -4.96
C THR A 123 -3.06 -5.93 -3.93
N GLY A 124 -2.93 -6.29 -2.66
CA GLY A 124 -2.92 -5.40 -1.51
C GLY A 124 -4.32 -5.18 -0.91
N ALA A 125 -4.56 -3.98 -0.38
CA ALA A 125 -5.83 -3.62 0.26
C ALA A 125 -7.02 -3.80 -0.69
N ILE A 126 -8.14 -4.32 -0.17
CA ILE A 126 -9.45 -4.50 -0.80
C ILE A 126 -10.53 -3.96 0.15
N PRO A 127 -11.41 -3.04 -0.29
CA PRO A 127 -12.44 -2.49 0.59
C PRO A 127 -13.49 -3.55 0.92
N VAL A 128 -13.97 -3.54 2.16
CA VAL A 128 -15.02 -4.43 2.68
C VAL A 128 -16.29 -3.63 3.01
N ALA A 129 -16.13 -2.44 3.59
CA ALA A 129 -17.23 -1.52 3.86
C ALA A 129 -16.71 -0.09 3.94
N CYS A 130 -17.58 0.88 3.66
CA CYS A 130 -17.36 2.29 3.97
C CYS A 130 -18.52 2.81 4.80
N VAL A 131 -18.23 3.52 5.89
CA VAL A 131 -19.22 4.05 6.82
C VAL A 131 -19.04 5.56 6.95
N LEU A 132 -20.12 6.28 6.75
CA LEU A 132 -20.21 7.72 7.00
C LEU A 132 -20.94 7.93 8.31
N HIS A 133 -20.38 8.70 9.22
CA HIS A 133 -20.99 8.94 10.53
C HIS A 133 -20.58 10.30 11.12
N THR A 134 -21.34 10.78 12.11
CA THR A 134 -21.28 12.18 12.56
C THR A 134 -20.10 12.52 13.48
N ALA A 135 -19.49 11.54 14.17
CA ALA A 135 -18.47 11.83 15.18
C ALA A 135 -17.50 10.67 15.42
N GLN A 136 -16.27 10.99 15.82
CA GLN A 136 -15.24 10.01 16.22
C GLN A 136 -15.32 9.70 17.72
N THR A 137 -16.53 9.43 18.23
CA THR A 137 -16.76 9.03 19.63
C THR A 137 -17.04 7.54 19.71
N GLU A 138 -16.77 6.92 20.86
CA GLU A 138 -17.00 5.49 21.08
C GLU A 138 -18.45 5.11 20.79
N ALA A 139 -19.41 5.85 21.34
CA ALA A 139 -20.84 5.60 21.11
C ALA A 139 -21.21 5.63 19.62
N ASN A 140 -20.65 6.58 18.86
CA ASN A 140 -20.96 6.72 17.44
C ASN A 140 -20.30 5.60 16.60
N TYR A 141 -19.06 5.22 16.93
CA TYR A 141 -18.40 4.06 16.32
C TYR A 141 -19.15 2.75 16.61
N THR A 142 -19.61 2.54 17.84
CA THR A 142 -20.35 1.34 18.24
C THR A 142 -21.62 1.18 17.40
N LEU A 143 -22.39 2.26 17.24
CA LEU A 143 -23.55 2.27 16.35
C LEU A 143 -23.14 2.03 14.89
N ALA A 144 -22.10 2.72 14.41
CA ALA A 144 -21.62 2.59 13.04
C ALA A 144 -21.22 1.14 12.70
N PHE A 145 -20.45 0.47 13.56
CA PHE A 145 -20.04 -0.91 13.37
C PHE A 145 -21.19 -1.91 13.50
N ALA A 146 -22.17 -1.66 14.37
CA ALA A 146 -23.38 -2.48 14.42
C ALA A 146 -24.17 -2.42 13.10
N VAL A 147 -24.26 -1.25 12.47
CA VAL A 147 -24.90 -1.11 11.14
C VAL A 147 -24.08 -1.80 10.04
N VAL A 148 -22.75 -1.88 10.18
CA VAL A 148 -21.91 -2.68 9.26
C VAL A 148 -22.28 -4.17 9.33
N ILE A 149 -22.44 -4.72 10.54
CA ILE A 149 -22.88 -6.11 10.72
C ILE A 149 -24.24 -6.29 10.03
N GLU A 150 -25.22 -5.43 10.31
CA GLU A 150 -26.55 -5.48 9.68
C GLU A 150 -26.45 -5.48 8.14
N ALA A 151 -25.67 -4.57 7.57
CA ALA A 151 -25.51 -4.43 6.12
C ALA A 151 -24.87 -5.67 5.46
N ILE A 152 -23.98 -6.37 6.15
CA ILE A 152 -23.29 -7.56 5.65
C ILE A 152 -24.15 -8.82 5.85
N GLU A 153 -24.77 -8.98 7.02
CA GLU A 153 -25.51 -10.21 7.38
C GLU A 153 -26.80 -10.42 6.58
N VAL A 154 -27.38 -9.36 6.00
CA VAL A 154 -28.48 -9.47 5.01
C VAL A 154 -28.11 -10.35 3.82
N HIS A 155 -26.81 -10.52 3.51
CA HIS A 155 -26.32 -11.41 2.46
C HIS A 155 -26.07 -12.86 2.95
N ASN A 156 -26.65 -13.26 4.08
CA ASN A 156 -26.43 -14.56 4.74
C ASN A 156 -24.94 -14.83 5.05
N LYS A 157 -24.17 -13.77 5.27
CA LYS A 157 -22.75 -13.85 5.64
C LYS A 157 -22.57 -13.27 7.03
N LYS A 158 -22.26 -14.13 8.00
CA LYS A 158 -21.81 -13.70 9.34
C LYS A 158 -20.54 -12.86 9.20
N PHE A 159 -20.55 -11.64 9.74
CA PHE A 159 -19.37 -10.78 9.76
C PHE A 159 -18.68 -10.88 11.12
N SER A 160 -17.66 -11.73 11.20
CA SER A 160 -16.93 -11.99 12.45
C SER A 160 -15.42 -12.13 12.20
N PRO A 161 -14.73 -11.04 11.83
CA PRO A 161 -13.28 -11.07 11.61
C PRO A 161 -12.54 -11.57 12.85
N ARG A 162 -11.50 -12.38 12.67
CA ARG A 162 -10.70 -12.88 13.80
C ARG A 162 -9.79 -11.79 14.38
N VAL A 163 -9.33 -10.87 13.55
CA VAL A 163 -8.35 -9.84 13.92
C VAL A 163 -8.75 -8.50 13.33
N PHE A 164 -8.63 -7.43 14.12
CA PHE A 164 -8.63 -6.07 13.64
C PHE A 164 -7.25 -5.43 13.82
N MET A 165 -6.78 -4.71 12.81
CA MET A 165 -5.59 -3.86 12.89
C MET A 165 -6.02 -2.41 12.80
N THR A 166 -5.63 -1.63 13.80
CA THR A 166 -6.11 -0.26 14.00
C THR A 166 -4.97 0.65 14.45
N ASP A 167 -5.24 1.94 14.43
CA ASP A 167 -4.42 2.94 15.10
C ASP A 167 -4.77 2.97 16.60
N ASP A 168 -3.99 3.68 17.42
CA ASP A 168 -4.26 3.79 18.85
C ASP A 168 -5.33 4.86 19.13
N SER A 169 -6.54 4.61 18.64
CA SER A 169 -7.74 5.40 18.88
C SER A 169 -8.61 4.69 19.92
N GLU A 170 -8.65 5.21 21.14
CA GLU A 170 -9.41 4.63 22.25
C GLU A 170 -10.90 4.45 21.87
N ALA A 171 -11.53 5.50 21.33
CA ALA A 171 -12.93 5.47 20.93
C ALA A 171 -13.24 4.40 19.86
N GLU A 172 -12.38 4.27 18.84
CA GLU A 172 -12.57 3.28 17.76
C GLU A 172 -12.34 1.86 18.28
N ARG A 173 -11.30 1.66 19.10
CA ARG A 173 -10.93 0.36 19.66
C ARG A 173 -11.95 -0.16 20.66
N ASN A 174 -12.44 0.69 21.57
CA ASN A 174 -13.47 0.30 22.54
C ASN A 174 -14.77 -0.08 21.84
N ALA A 175 -15.15 0.66 20.78
CA ALA A 175 -16.29 0.33 19.95
C ALA A 175 -16.12 -1.02 19.24
N LEU A 176 -14.95 -1.29 18.66
CA LEU A 176 -14.65 -2.59 18.06
C LEU A 176 -14.69 -3.73 19.10
N ALA A 177 -14.13 -3.52 20.30
CA ALA A 177 -14.17 -4.52 21.37
C ALA A 177 -15.60 -4.81 21.82
N THR A 178 -16.46 -3.77 21.86
CA THR A 178 -17.87 -3.89 22.23
C THR A 178 -18.66 -4.66 21.17
N VAL A 179 -18.46 -4.33 19.89
CA VAL A 179 -19.23 -4.90 18.78
C VAL A 179 -18.70 -6.28 18.35
N PHE A 180 -17.39 -6.51 18.47
CA PHE A 180 -16.71 -7.74 18.09
C PHE A 180 -15.89 -8.32 19.26
N PRO A 181 -16.54 -8.79 20.35
CA PRO A 181 -15.87 -9.20 21.58
C PRO A 181 -14.96 -10.43 21.42
N ASN A 182 -15.14 -11.21 20.36
CA ASN A 182 -14.33 -12.40 20.07
C ASN A 182 -13.14 -12.12 19.14
N SER A 183 -12.99 -10.88 18.67
CA SER A 183 -11.90 -10.49 17.77
C SER A 183 -10.69 -10.00 18.54
N VAL A 184 -9.49 -10.33 18.05
CA VAL A 184 -8.24 -9.80 18.59
C VAL A 184 -7.99 -8.41 18.02
N LEU A 185 -7.77 -7.42 18.90
CA LEU A 185 -7.50 -6.04 18.48
C LEU A 185 -6.00 -5.71 18.54
N LEU A 186 -5.35 -5.67 17.38
CA LEU A 186 -3.94 -5.32 17.26
C LEU A 186 -3.76 -3.83 16.95
N LEU A 187 -2.67 -3.27 17.49
CA LEU A 187 -2.20 -1.92 17.17
C LEU A 187 -1.20 -1.95 16.02
N CYS A 188 -1.33 -0.97 15.14
CA CYS A 188 -0.33 -0.70 14.11
C CYS A 188 1.02 -0.33 14.75
N THR A 189 2.07 -1.10 14.46
CA THR A 189 3.40 -0.84 15.01
C THR A 189 3.98 0.50 14.56
N PHE A 190 3.63 0.96 13.35
CA PHE A 190 4.01 2.28 12.86
C PHE A 190 3.37 3.41 13.69
N HIS A 191 2.06 3.36 13.90
CA HIS A 191 1.34 4.39 14.65
C HIS A 191 1.71 4.39 16.14
N LEU A 192 2.01 3.22 16.72
CA LEU A 192 2.55 3.13 18.07
C LEU A 192 3.91 3.84 18.19
N CYS A 193 4.85 3.51 17.29
CA CYS A 193 6.14 4.20 17.24
C CYS A 193 5.97 5.71 17.01
N GLN A 194 5.07 6.12 16.11
CA GLN A 194 4.80 7.52 15.85
C GLN A 194 4.19 8.24 17.07
N ALA A 195 3.30 7.57 17.82
CA ALA A 195 2.73 8.10 19.05
C ALA A 195 3.81 8.28 20.12
N LEU A 196 4.65 7.26 20.35
CA LEU A 196 5.78 7.38 21.26
C LEU A 196 6.75 8.48 20.81
N TRP A 197 7.05 8.56 19.52
CA TRP A 197 7.92 9.62 19.00
C TRP A 197 7.35 11.00 19.29
N ARG A 198 6.05 11.23 19.06
CA ARG A 198 5.40 12.50 19.43
C ARG A 198 5.50 12.77 20.94
N TYR A 199 5.20 11.76 21.77
CA TYR A 199 5.33 11.86 23.23
C TYR A 199 6.74 12.31 23.65
N LEU A 200 7.79 11.73 23.06
CA LEU A 200 9.19 12.10 23.35
C LEU A 200 9.54 13.54 22.92
N TRP A 201 8.80 14.11 21.97
CA TRP A 201 9.01 15.48 21.46
C TRP A 201 8.18 16.54 22.19
N GLU A 202 7.14 16.14 22.90
CA GLU A 202 6.31 17.04 23.70
C GLU A 202 7.11 17.64 24.86
N THR A 203 7.05 18.96 24.99
CA THR A 203 7.85 19.72 25.97
C THR A 203 7.52 19.35 27.40
N ASP A 204 6.26 19.03 27.65
CA ASP A 204 5.71 18.79 28.99
C ASP A 204 6.23 17.49 29.61
N HIS A 205 6.74 16.57 28.77
CA HIS A 205 7.34 15.32 29.21
C HIS A 205 8.84 15.42 29.53
N ASN A 206 9.47 16.58 29.29
CA ASN A 206 10.85 16.88 29.69
C ASN A 206 11.90 15.83 29.22
N VAL A 207 11.78 15.33 27.98
CA VAL A 207 12.77 14.44 27.36
C VAL A 207 13.71 15.26 26.47
N LYS A 208 15.01 15.24 26.78
CA LYS A 208 16.04 15.96 26.02
C LYS A 208 16.18 15.41 24.61
N LYS A 209 16.49 16.27 23.65
CA LYS A 209 16.52 15.94 22.22
C LYS A 209 17.51 14.84 21.89
N GLU A 210 18.69 14.88 22.51
CA GLU A 210 19.78 13.92 22.37
C GLU A 210 19.41 12.50 22.83
N ASP A 211 18.48 12.37 23.79
CA ASP A 211 18.11 11.09 24.38
C ASP A 211 16.97 10.38 23.63
N ARG A 212 16.16 11.12 22.86
CA ARG A 212 14.94 10.60 22.21
C ARG A 212 15.22 9.41 21.30
N LYS A 213 16.30 9.48 20.52
CA LYS A 213 16.69 8.41 19.59
C LYS A 213 17.02 7.12 20.36
N LYS A 214 17.79 7.24 21.44
CA LYS A 214 18.16 6.11 22.30
C LYS A 214 16.93 5.46 22.93
N VAL A 215 16.01 6.25 23.50
CA VAL A 215 14.76 5.73 24.09
C VAL A 215 13.93 5.00 23.02
N MET A 216 13.85 5.55 21.81
CA MET A 216 13.14 4.92 20.71
C MET A 216 13.78 3.59 20.27
N GLU A 217 15.11 3.51 20.22
CA GLU A 217 15.83 2.26 19.91
C GLU A 217 15.56 1.19 20.97
N LEU A 218 15.67 1.54 22.26
CA LEU A 218 15.33 0.62 23.36
C LEU A 218 13.88 0.14 23.25
N PHE A 219 12.94 1.02 22.93
CA PHE A 219 11.54 0.62 22.76
C PHE A 219 11.35 -0.31 21.56
N ARG A 220 12.07 -0.07 20.46
CA ARG A 220 12.03 -0.94 19.27
C ARG A 220 12.56 -2.34 19.59
N ASP A 221 13.56 -2.47 20.45
CA ASP A 221 14.04 -3.78 20.91
C ASP A 221 12.94 -4.55 21.64
N VAL A 222 12.14 -3.86 22.48
CA VAL A 222 10.94 -4.46 23.10
C VAL A 222 9.91 -4.85 22.05
N LEU A 223 9.59 -3.94 21.13
CA LEU A 223 8.54 -4.10 20.13
C LEU A 223 8.79 -5.29 19.20
N TYR A 224 10.02 -5.42 18.70
CA TYR A 224 10.42 -6.40 17.69
C TYR A 224 11.14 -7.63 18.29
N ALA A 225 11.12 -7.76 19.61
CA ALA A 225 11.68 -8.92 20.29
C ALA A 225 11.11 -10.25 19.71
N PRO A 226 11.96 -11.27 19.49
CA PRO A 226 11.52 -12.52 18.88
C PRO A 226 10.72 -13.40 19.85
N THR A 227 10.98 -13.31 21.15
CA THR A 227 10.24 -14.06 22.18
C THR A 227 9.69 -13.17 23.28
N GLU A 228 8.72 -13.69 24.03
CA GLU A 228 8.13 -12.98 25.17
C GLU A 228 9.19 -12.75 26.25
N ILE A 229 10.08 -13.72 26.47
CA ILE A 229 11.22 -13.62 27.39
C ILE A 229 12.14 -12.47 26.99
N ASP A 230 12.52 -12.40 25.70
CA ASP A 230 13.37 -11.31 25.19
C ASP A 230 12.66 -9.96 25.36
N SER A 231 11.36 -9.88 25.06
CA SER A 231 10.60 -8.63 25.21
C SER A 231 10.53 -8.16 26.67
N GLU A 232 10.38 -9.09 27.62
CA GLU A 232 10.41 -8.80 29.05
C GLU A 232 11.78 -8.33 29.51
N GLU A 233 12.86 -8.94 29.00
CA GLU A 233 14.23 -8.53 29.29
C GLU A 233 14.51 -7.13 28.72
N HIS A 234 14.19 -6.89 27.45
CA HIS A 234 14.33 -5.58 26.83
C HIS A 234 13.51 -4.51 27.56
N MET A 235 12.30 -4.83 28.04
CA MET A 235 11.49 -3.90 28.83
C MET A 235 12.11 -3.63 30.20
N LYS A 236 12.67 -4.64 30.87
CA LYS A 236 13.44 -4.44 32.12
C LYS A 236 14.65 -3.53 31.90
N ASN A 237 15.37 -3.71 30.78
CA ASN A 237 16.52 -2.89 30.43
C ASN A 237 16.11 -1.44 30.09
N LEU A 238 15.04 -1.27 29.33
CA LEU A 238 14.47 0.04 29.01
C LEU A 238 14.10 0.82 30.28
N LYS A 239 13.43 0.18 31.24
CA LYS A 239 13.04 0.83 32.51
C LYS A 239 14.22 1.19 33.40
N LYS A 240 15.34 0.47 33.29
CA LYS A 240 16.58 0.73 34.04
C LYS A 240 17.49 1.75 33.38
N ASP A 241 17.23 2.12 32.13
CA ASP A 241 18.02 3.14 31.44
C ASP A 241 17.99 4.46 32.20
N GLY A 242 19.15 5.11 32.34
CA GLY A 242 19.28 6.34 33.13
C GLY A 242 18.35 7.48 32.68
N VAL A 243 18.02 7.56 31.39
CA VAL A 243 17.08 8.57 30.86
C VAL A 243 15.66 8.24 31.30
N VAL A 244 15.24 6.98 31.14
CA VAL A 244 13.88 6.54 31.45
C VAL A 244 13.65 6.56 32.96
N LEU A 245 14.56 5.97 33.74
CA LEU A 245 14.48 5.93 35.19
C LEU A 245 14.54 7.33 35.83
N GLY A 246 15.33 8.23 35.24
CA GLY A 246 15.45 9.62 35.68
C GLY A 246 14.23 10.49 35.37
N ASN A 247 13.29 10.02 34.53
CA ASN A 247 12.09 10.74 34.14
C ASN A 247 10.82 9.95 34.49
N GLN A 248 10.18 10.31 35.61
CA GLN A 248 9.00 9.61 36.14
C GLN A 248 7.80 9.58 35.18
N LEU A 249 7.61 10.63 34.37
CA LEU A 249 6.54 10.65 33.37
C LEU A 249 6.81 9.63 32.27
N LEU A 250 8.04 9.60 31.75
CA LEU A 250 8.45 8.64 30.73
C LEU A 250 8.40 7.20 31.24
N LEU A 251 8.89 6.93 32.46
CA LEU A 251 8.82 5.61 33.08
C LEU A 251 7.37 5.13 33.20
N LYS A 252 6.48 5.98 33.74
CA LYS A 252 5.05 5.66 33.87
C LYS A 252 4.40 5.43 32.49
N HIS A 253 4.77 6.22 31.49
CA HIS A 253 4.27 6.03 30.12
C HIS A 253 4.67 4.65 29.56
N MET A 254 5.92 4.23 29.76
CA MET A 254 6.41 2.91 29.33
C MET A 254 5.74 1.76 30.08
N GLU A 255 5.49 1.94 31.37
CA GLU A 255 4.72 0.98 32.18
C GLU A 255 3.29 0.83 31.70
N ASN A 256 2.61 1.96 31.43
CA ASN A 256 1.25 1.94 30.89
C ASN A 256 1.20 1.26 29.52
N LEU A 257 2.14 1.57 28.62
CA LEU A 257 2.23 0.88 27.32
C LEU A 257 2.43 -0.63 27.51
N TRP A 258 3.26 -1.05 28.46
CA TRP A 258 3.52 -2.46 28.75
C TRP A 258 2.29 -3.24 29.20
N THR A 259 1.34 -2.59 29.90
CA THR A 259 0.09 -3.25 30.31
C THR A 259 -0.70 -3.80 29.12
N ARG A 260 -0.57 -3.15 27.96
CA ARG A 260 -1.24 -3.48 26.69
C ARG A 260 -0.34 -4.23 25.70
N ARG A 261 0.76 -4.84 26.15
CA ARG A 261 1.80 -5.46 25.28
C ARG A 261 1.27 -6.48 24.28
N GLU A 262 0.21 -7.22 24.61
CA GLU A 262 -0.41 -8.20 23.72
C GLU A 262 -1.02 -7.54 22.45
N GLU A 263 -1.40 -6.26 22.54
CA GLU A 263 -1.96 -5.52 21.41
C GLU A 263 -0.89 -5.12 20.39
N TRP A 264 0.37 -4.95 20.80
CA TRP A 264 1.39 -4.29 19.98
C TRP A 264 2.73 -5.01 19.83
N CYS A 265 3.17 -5.74 20.85
CA CYS A 265 4.47 -6.40 20.84
C CYS A 265 4.43 -7.65 19.95
N ILE A 266 5.40 -7.79 19.04
CA ILE A 266 5.37 -8.84 18.02
C ILE A 266 5.43 -10.24 18.65
N SER A 267 6.22 -10.41 19.71
CA SER A 267 6.39 -11.69 20.40
C SER A 267 5.09 -12.25 21.01
N TYR A 268 4.12 -11.39 21.34
CA TYR A 268 2.83 -11.78 21.90
C TYR A 268 1.75 -12.08 20.84
N ARG A 269 2.08 -11.95 19.54
CA ARG A 269 1.14 -12.20 18.42
C ARG A 269 1.21 -13.61 17.84
N LYS A 270 1.95 -14.54 18.45
CA LYS A 270 2.31 -15.85 17.86
C LYS A 270 1.13 -16.72 17.43
N ASN A 271 -0.03 -16.58 18.06
CA ASN A 271 -1.24 -17.34 17.72
C ASN A 271 -2.18 -16.59 16.77
N VAL A 272 -1.73 -15.48 16.20
CA VAL A 272 -2.51 -14.59 15.34
C VAL A 272 -1.94 -14.59 13.93
N ILE A 273 -2.77 -14.97 12.95
CA ILE A 273 -2.38 -14.97 11.53
C ILE A 273 -2.44 -13.52 11.02
N THR A 274 -1.32 -12.81 11.10
CA THR A 274 -1.20 -11.45 10.55
C THR A 274 -0.67 -11.44 9.11
N ARG A 275 -0.21 -12.58 8.61
CA ARG A 275 0.47 -12.73 7.32
C ARG A 275 1.66 -11.76 7.15
N GLY A 276 2.34 -11.45 8.26
CA GLY A 276 3.41 -10.46 8.33
C GLY A 276 2.94 -8.99 8.33
N ASN A 277 1.65 -8.72 8.23
CA ASN A 277 1.10 -7.37 8.27
C ASN A 277 0.96 -6.90 9.72
N ASN A 278 1.98 -6.19 10.20
CA ASN A 278 1.98 -5.62 11.55
C ASN A 278 1.68 -4.11 11.57
N THR A 279 1.23 -3.56 10.45
CA THR A 279 0.93 -2.13 10.27
C THR A 279 -0.43 -1.97 9.60
N ASN A 280 -1.00 -0.76 9.73
CA ASN A 280 -2.22 -0.34 9.05
C ASN A 280 -1.93 0.32 7.68
N ASN A 281 -0.74 0.07 7.10
CA ASN A 281 -0.28 0.72 5.88
C ASN A 281 -1.23 0.52 4.68
N TYR A 282 -1.91 -0.63 4.62
CA TYR A 282 -2.91 -0.89 3.60
C TYR A 282 -4.04 0.14 3.63
N THR A 283 -4.54 0.44 4.82
CA THR A 283 -5.61 1.41 4.99
C THR A 283 -5.12 2.82 4.76
N GLU A 284 -3.98 3.22 5.34
CA GLU A 284 -3.44 4.57 5.14
C GLU A 284 -3.17 4.86 3.66
N ALA A 285 -2.59 3.90 2.92
CA ALA A 285 -2.39 4.02 1.49
C ALA A 285 -3.73 4.14 0.72
N SER A 286 -4.77 3.46 1.18
CA SER A 286 -6.09 3.45 0.55
C SER A 286 -6.89 4.73 0.86
N ILE A 287 -6.79 5.27 2.07
CA ILE A 287 -7.30 6.61 2.42
C ILE A 287 -6.54 7.69 1.65
N ARG A 288 -5.23 7.53 1.42
CA ARG A 288 -4.50 8.44 0.55
C ARG A 288 -5.00 8.38 -0.88
N ILE A 289 -5.24 7.18 -1.44
CA ILE A 289 -5.89 7.01 -2.75
C ILE A 289 -7.26 7.71 -2.78
N PHE A 290 -8.07 7.52 -1.74
CA PHE A 290 -9.37 8.16 -1.63
C PHE A 290 -9.24 9.69 -1.65
N LYS A 291 -8.36 10.26 -0.83
CA LYS A 291 -8.14 11.71 -0.80
C LYS A 291 -7.50 12.27 -2.07
N ASP A 292 -6.50 11.60 -2.64
CA ASP A 292 -5.72 12.08 -3.80
C ASP A 292 -6.41 11.84 -5.14
N ILE A 293 -7.00 10.66 -5.34
CA ILE A 293 -7.52 10.23 -6.64
C ILE A 293 -9.03 10.43 -6.70
N VAL A 294 -9.75 9.99 -5.67
CA VAL A 294 -11.22 10.06 -5.67
C VAL A 294 -11.70 11.48 -5.41
N LEU A 295 -11.15 12.12 -4.37
CA LEU A 295 -11.57 13.47 -3.97
C LEU A 295 -10.69 14.58 -4.53
N GLN A 296 -9.55 14.25 -5.17
CA GLN A 296 -8.60 15.23 -5.73
C GLN A 296 -8.18 16.31 -4.72
N ARG A 297 -8.05 15.94 -3.45
CA ARG A 297 -7.76 16.83 -2.30
C ARG A 297 -8.79 17.95 -2.08
N CYS A 298 -9.99 17.80 -2.63
CA CYS A 298 -11.11 18.70 -2.41
C CYS A 298 -12.08 18.14 -1.37
N LYS A 299 -12.78 19.04 -0.67
CA LYS A 299 -13.93 18.68 0.18
C LYS A 299 -15.17 18.60 -0.70
N VAL A 300 -15.88 17.46 -0.65
CA VAL A 300 -17.17 17.34 -1.33
C VAL A 300 -18.25 18.12 -0.57
N PHE A 301 -19.38 18.34 -1.23
CA PHE A 301 -20.41 19.24 -0.75
C PHE A 301 -21.09 18.76 0.56
N ASN A 302 -21.45 17.48 0.65
CA ASN A 302 -22.04 16.82 1.83
C ASN A 302 -21.91 15.29 1.68
N SER A 303 -22.44 14.52 2.64
CA SER A 303 -22.36 13.05 2.65
C SER A 303 -23.08 12.41 1.45
N CYS A 304 -24.16 13.02 0.93
CA CYS A 304 -24.83 12.52 -0.28
C CYS A 304 -23.92 12.57 -1.51
N ALA A 305 -23.21 13.70 -1.70
CA ALA A 305 -22.20 13.80 -2.76
C ALA A 305 -21.04 12.82 -2.51
N LEU A 306 -20.63 12.62 -1.26
CA LEU A 306 -19.54 11.71 -0.89
C LEU A 306 -19.86 10.25 -1.28
N ILE A 307 -21.09 9.79 -1.01
CA ILE A 307 -21.58 8.47 -1.45
C ILE A 307 -21.45 8.32 -2.96
N ASN A 308 -21.79 9.37 -3.73
CA ASN A 308 -21.67 9.34 -5.18
C ASN A 308 -20.21 9.15 -5.65
N PHE A 309 -19.24 9.75 -4.96
CA PHE A 309 -17.81 9.54 -5.25
C PHE A 309 -17.34 8.13 -4.87
N ILE A 310 -17.82 7.58 -3.76
CA ILE A 310 -17.50 6.21 -3.33
C ILE A 310 -18.04 5.20 -4.36
N VAL A 311 -19.32 5.32 -4.72
CA VAL A 311 -19.98 4.39 -5.64
C VAL A 311 -19.44 4.47 -7.06
N ASN A 312 -19.12 5.66 -7.57
CA ASN A 312 -18.76 5.81 -8.98
C ASN A 312 -17.26 5.92 -9.24
N VAL A 313 -16.48 6.51 -8.33
CA VAL A 313 -15.05 6.79 -8.58
C VAL A 313 -14.17 5.80 -7.82
N PHE A 314 -14.47 5.56 -6.54
CA PHE A 314 -13.70 4.62 -5.72
C PHE A 314 -13.93 3.16 -6.18
N GLU A 315 -15.16 2.75 -6.43
CA GLU A 315 -15.47 1.43 -7.02
C GLU A 315 -14.73 1.21 -8.36
N ASN A 316 -14.80 2.18 -9.27
CA ASN A 316 -14.13 2.09 -10.57
C ASN A 316 -12.61 2.15 -10.47
N TYR A 317 -12.06 2.78 -9.44
CA TYR A 317 -10.63 2.70 -9.14
C TYR A 317 -10.24 1.26 -8.78
N TYR A 318 -10.97 0.60 -7.86
CA TYR A 318 -10.66 -0.77 -7.47
C TYR A 318 -10.91 -1.78 -8.58
N LYS A 319 -11.98 -1.60 -9.37
CA LYS A 319 -12.23 -2.41 -10.57
C LYS A 319 -11.03 -2.39 -11.51
N ARG A 320 -10.52 -1.20 -11.85
CA ARG A 320 -9.32 -1.06 -12.70
C ARG A 320 -8.08 -1.64 -12.05
N LYS A 321 -7.84 -1.35 -10.76
CA LYS A 321 -6.69 -1.88 -10.02
C LYS A 321 -6.64 -3.41 -10.06
N LEU A 322 -7.77 -4.06 -9.80
CA LEU A 322 -7.90 -5.51 -9.81
C LEU A 322 -7.65 -6.10 -11.20
N LEU A 323 -8.29 -5.55 -12.24
CA LEU A 323 -8.12 -6.03 -13.62
C LEU A 323 -6.71 -5.79 -14.16
N GLU A 324 -6.10 -4.64 -13.84
CA GLU A 324 -4.70 -4.37 -14.20
C GLU A 324 -3.75 -5.39 -13.57
N PHE A 325 -3.99 -5.78 -12.31
CA PHE A 325 -3.19 -6.80 -11.64
C PHE A 325 -3.42 -8.20 -12.23
N ALA A 326 -4.68 -8.59 -12.42
CA ALA A 326 -5.06 -9.87 -13.02
C ALA A 326 -4.53 -10.06 -14.45
N ASN A 327 -4.36 -8.96 -15.20
CA ASN A 327 -3.85 -8.96 -16.57
C ASN A 327 -2.35 -8.61 -16.66
N SER A 328 -1.59 -8.79 -15.57
CA SER A 328 -0.12 -8.53 -15.50
C SER A 328 0.31 -7.11 -15.91
N ARG A 329 -0.59 -6.12 -15.87
CA ARG A 329 -0.27 -4.71 -16.20
C ARG A 329 0.34 -3.94 -15.02
N ARG A 330 0.43 -4.56 -13.84
CA ARG A 330 1.10 -4.03 -12.65
C ARG A 330 2.23 -4.94 -12.21
N SER A 331 3.43 -4.66 -12.70
CA SER A 331 4.62 -5.48 -12.43
C SER A 331 5.32 -5.16 -11.10
N LYS A 332 5.03 -4.04 -10.43
CA LYS A 332 5.80 -3.63 -9.24
C LYS A 332 5.80 -4.69 -8.11
N PRO A 333 4.66 -5.23 -7.66
CA PRO A 333 4.67 -6.27 -6.62
C PRO A 333 5.43 -7.53 -7.04
N GLN A 334 5.33 -7.91 -8.32
CA GLN A 334 6.08 -9.02 -8.88
C GLN A 334 7.59 -8.75 -8.87
N ILE A 335 8.03 -7.57 -9.34
CA ILE A 335 9.45 -7.17 -9.33
C ILE A 335 10.00 -7.11 -7.89
N ASP A 336 9.25 -6.52 -6.96
CA ASP A 336 9.64 -6.42 -5.56
C ASP A 336 9.76 -7.83 -4.93
N TYR A 337 8.86 -8.74 -5.30
CA TYR A 337 8.91 -10.14 -4.87
C TYR A 337 10.08 -10.91 -5.48
N GLU A 338 10.33 -10.79 -6.79
CA GLU A 338 11.50 -11.40 -7.42
C GLU A 338 12.81 -10.89 -6.79
N ASN A 339 12.90 -9.59 -6.49
CA ASN A 339 14.06 -9.02 -5.80
C ASN A 339 14.21 -9.55 -4.36
N MET A 340 13.10 -9.86 -3.69
CA MET A 340 13.13 -10.59 -2.42
C MET A 340 13.65 -12.02 -2.63
N CYS A 341 13.11 -12.76 -3.60
CA CYS A 341 13.52 -14.13 -3.94
C CYS A 341 14.96 -14.24 -4.46
N ARG A 342 15.54 -13.18 -5.02
CA ARG A 342 16.97 -13.14 -5.39
C ARG A 342 17.90 -12.99 -4.17
N ARG A 343 17.44 -12.27 -3.13
CA ARG A 343 18.18 -12.05 -1.87
C ARG A 343 17.98 -13.16 -0.85
N ALA A 344 16.94 -13.95 -1.04
CA ALA A 344 16.59 -15.16 -0.33
C ALA A 344 17.74 -16.19 -0.35
N LYS A 345 18.07 -16.73 0.83
CA LYS A 345 19.06 -17.81 0.99
C LYS A 345 18.39 -19.17 0.83
N GLU A 346 19.13 -20.17 0.39
CA GLU A 346 18.61 -21.54 0.39
C GLU A 346 18.39 -22.02 1.83
N ILE A 347 17.21 -22.56 2.08
CA ILE A 347 16.90 -23.25 3.33
C ILE A 347 17.23 -24.73 3.13
N ASN A 348 17.97 -25.29 4.08
CA ASN A 348 18.24 -26.71 4.10
C ASN A 348 16.99 -27.47 4.57
N VAL A 349 16.19 -27.93 3.60
CA VAL A 349 15.04 -28.81 3.84
C VAL A 349 15.56 -30.20 4.18
N ILE A 350 15.29 -30.66 5.39
CA ILE A 350 15.79 -31.94 5.89
C ILE A 350 14.91 -33.07 5.39
N TYR A 351 13.59 -32.91 5.53
CA TYR A 351 12.61 -33.82 4.95
C TYR A 351 11.24 -33.15 4.80
N LYS A 352 10.47 -33.67 3.85
CA LYS A 352 9.09 -33.26 3.54
C LYS A 352 8.13 -34.19 4.29
N MET A 353 7.26 -33.64 5.14
CA MET A 353 6.24 -34.43 5.84
C MET A 353 5.02 -34.68 4.97
N ASP A 354 4.57 -33.63 4.27
CA ASP A 354 3.48 -33.65 3.30
C ASP A 354 3.73 -32.59 2.20
N ASP A 355 2.79 -32.40 1.26
CA ASP A 355 2.92 -31.44 0.16
C ASP A 355 3.12 -29.97 0.57
N THR A 356 2.76 -29.63 1.80
CA THR A 356 2.75 -28.27 2.34
C THR A 356 3.58 -28.11 3.61
N VAL A 357 4.01 -29.20 4.25
CA VAL A 357 4.70 -29.20 5.54
C VAL A 357 6.12 -29.72 5.39
N PHE A 358 7.08 -28.87 5.80
CA PHE A 358 8.51 -29.09 5.63
C PHE A 358 9.23 -28.98 6.98
N HIS A 359 10.18 -29.87 7.22
CA HIS A 359 11.14 -29.72 8.31
C HIS A 359 12.45 -29.15 7.78
N VAL A 360 12.91 -28.07 8.44
CA VAL A 360 14.08 -27.32 7.99
C VAL A 360 15.06 -27.10 9.13
N ALA A 361 16.35 -27.05 8.82
CA ALA A 361 17.38 -26.66 9.77
C ALA A 361 17.38 -25.13 9.98
N SER A 362 17.65 -24.69 11.20
CA SER A 362 17.93 -23.28 11.50
C SER A 362 19.21 -22.83 10.79
N GLU A 363 19.18 -21.61 10.24
CA GLU A 363 20.37 -21.00 9.63
C GLU A 363 21.50 -20.75 10.64
N LYS A 364 21.15 -20.53 11.92
CA LYS A 364 22.09 -20.13 12.97
C LYS A 364 22.62 -21.32 13.77
N ASP A 365 21.86 -22.41 13.84
CA ASP A 365 22.21 -23.58 14.63
C ASP A 365 21.72 -24.85 13.93
N SER A 366 22.64 -25.64 13.38
CA SER A 366 22.31 -26.86 12.63
C SER A 366 21.64 -27.95 13.47
N LYS A 367 21.60 -27.81 14.80
CA LYS A 367 20.91 -28.72 15.72
C LYS A 367 19.46 -28.30 16.01
N LEU A 368 19.09 -27.08 15.63
CA LEU A 368 17.75 -26.55 15.83
C LEU A 368 16.94 -26.73 14.54
N PHE A 369 15.73 -27.25 14.68
CA PHE A 369 14.86 -27.57 13.57
C PHE A 369 13.53 -26.83 13.72
N TYR A 370 12.97 -26.44 12.58
CA TYR A 370 11.70 -25.75 12.50
C TYR A 370 10.75 -26.48 11.54
N THR A 371 9.46 -26.37 11.81
CA THR A 371 8.39 -26.83 10.94
C THR A 371 7.79 -25.65 10.20
N ILE A 372 7.81 -25.71 8.86
CA ILE A 372 7.17 -24.76 7.97
C ILE A 372 5.89 -25.39 7.42
N ASN A 373 4.77 -24.67 7.49
CA ASN A 373 3.55 -24.96 6.74
C ASN A 373 3.38 -23.89 5.65
N ALA A 374 3.65 -24.26 4.40
CA ALA A 374 3.60 -23.38 3.24
C ALA A 374 2.19 -22.91 2.88
N ASP A 375 1.17 -23.70 3.21
CA ASP A 375 -0.21 -23.41 2.86
C ASP A 375 -0.76 -22.20 3.62
N ILE A 376 -0.39 -22.10 4.90
CA ILE A 376 -0.70 -20.95 5.77
C ILE A 376 0.48 -20.01 5.98
N ALA A 377 1.60 -20.20 5.27
CA ALA A 377 2.82 -19.41 5.40
C ALA A 377 3.40 -19.36 6.82
N PHE A 378 3.16 -20.39 7.63
CA PHE A 378 3.56 -20.46 9.03
C PHE A 378 4.93 -21.13 9.18
N CYS A 379 5.70 -20.69 10.17
CA CYS A 379 6.86 -21.41 10.67
C CYS A 379 6.93 -21.26 12.19
N ASP A 380 7.26 -22.34 12.90
CA ASP A 380 7.38 -22.34 14.36
C ASP A 380 8.64 -21.61 14.89
N CYS A 381 9.47 -21.06 13.99
CA CYS A 381 10.56 -20.16 14.39
C CYS A 381 10.02 -18.82 14.90
N PRO A 382 10.77 -18.09 15.75
CA PRO A 382 10.33 -16.81 16.31
C PRO A 382 9.89 -15.77 15.27
N SER A 383 10.55 -15.75 14.10
CA SER A 383 10.23 -14.83 12.99
C SER A 383 9.02 -15.26 12.15
N GLY A 384 8.65 -16.54 12.19
CA GLY A 384 7.66 -17.16 11.30
C GLY A 384 6.28 -17.38 11.92
N ALA A 385 6.18 -17.32 13.25
CA ALA A 385 4.99 -17.73 13.99
C ALA A 385 3.73 -16.92 13.62
N SER A 386 3.87 -15.67 13.15
CA SER A 386 2.75 -14.83 12.71
C SER A 386 2.42 -14.97 11.21
N ALA A 387 2.79 -16.09 10.59
CA ALA A 387 2.71 -16.34 9.15
C ALA A 387 3.46 -15.30 8.29
N ASN A 388 4.64 -14.87 8.75
CA ASN A 388 5.41 -13.83 8.07
C ASN A 388 6.12 -14.37 6.82
N ILE A 389 6.01 -13.60 5.72
CA ILE A 389 6.63 -13.85 4.43
C ILE A 389 8.16 -13.97 4.50
N TYR A 390 8.83 -13.45 5.53
CA TYR A 390 10.29 -13.51 5.58
C TYR A 390 10.86 -14.93 5.73
N VAL A 391 10.08 -15.91 6.22
CA VAL A 391 10.48 -17.33 6.19
C VAL A 391 10.34 -17.94 4.79
N GLN A 392 9.66 -17.24 3.87
CA GLN A 392 9.44 -17.63 2.47
C GLN A 392 10.63 -17.30 1.57
N SER A 393 11.70 -16.74 2.14
CA SER A 393 12.91 -16.37 1.40
C SER A 393 13.81 -17.58 1.12
N SER A 394 13.26 -18.76 0.87
CA SER A 394 14.04 -19.87 0.31
C SER A 394 13.57 -20.16 -1.09
N LYS A 395 14.49 -20.11 -2.05
CA LYS A 395 14.23 -20.43 -3.46
C LYS A 395 13.44 -21.74 -3.63
N SER A 396 13.67 -22.70 -2.74
CA SER A 396 13.06 -24.03 -2.72
C SER A 396 11.58 -24.06 -2.31
N LEU A 397 11.07 -23.04 -1.60
CA LEU A 397 9.68 -23.00 -1.11
C LEU A 397 8.84 -21.86 -1.73
N VAL A 398 9.45 -20.94 -2.48
CA VAL A 398 8.81 -19.76 -3.12
C VAL A 398 7.54 -20.10 -3.90
N CYS A 399 7.53 -21.25 -4.58
CA CYS A 399 6.43 -21.67 -5.46
C CYS A 399 5.19 -22.21 -4.69
N PHE A 400 5.28 -22.42 -3.37
CA PHE A 400 4.20 -23.04 -2.57
C PHE A 400 3.36 -22.05 -1.75
N PHE A 401 3.77 -20.78 -1.62
CA PHE A 401 3.08 -19.84 -0.73
C PHE A 401 1.90 -19.13 -1.39
N LYS A 402 0.70 -19.31 -0.83
CA LYS A 402 -0.53 -18.63 -1.26
C LYS A 402 -0.49 -17.10 -1.14
N THR A 403 0.43 -16.54 -0.38
CA THR A 403 0.61 -15.08 -0.20
C THR A 403 1.51 -14.43 -1.26
N SER A 404 2.14 -15.21 -2.13
CA SER A 404 2.96 -14.69 -3.22
C SER A 404 2.14 -13.77 -4.13
N PRO A 405 2.68 -12.63 -4.59
CA PRO A 405 2.02 -11.78 -5.58
C PRO A 405 2.01 -12.39 -6.98
N ILE A 406 2.70 -13.52 -7.19
CA ILE A 406 2.60 -14.30 -8.44
C ILE A 406 1.18 -14.87 -8.54
N LEU A 407 0.59 -14.68 -9.72
CA LEU A 407 -0.76 -15.13 -10.03
C LEU A 407 -0.71 -16.34 -10.95
N ASN A 408 -1.40 -17.41 -10.58
CA ASN A 408 -1.79 -18.47 -11.52
C ASN A 408 -3.14 -18.15 -12.18
N THR A 409 -3.57 -18.95 -13.16
CA THR A 409 -4.89 -18.81 -13.82
C THR A 409 -6.04 -18.70 -12.82
N ALA A 410 -6.06 -19.53 -11.76
CA ALA A 410 -7.13 -19.50 -10.77
C ALA A 410 -7.18 -18.17 -10.00
N ASP A 411 -6.03 -17.62 -9.62
CA ASP A 411 -5.95 -16.31 -8.98
C ASP A 411 -6.49 -15.21 -9.92
N ARG A 412 -6.10 -15.26 -11.21
CA ARG A 412 -6.54 -14.27 -12.21
C ARG A 412 -8.05 -14.31 -12.40
N VAL A 413 -8.62 -15.52 -12.49
CA VAL A 413 -10.08 -15.74 -12.55
C VAL A 413 -10.75 -15.20 -11.29
N GLN A 414 -10.21 -15.48 -10.11
CA GLN A 414 -10.77 -14.99 -8.84
C GLN A 414 -10.74 -13.45 -8.76
N LEU A 415 -9.63 -12.82 -9.15
CA LEU A 415 -9.50 -11.36 -9.16
C LEU A 415 -10.45 -10.70 -10.16
N THR A 416 -10.64 -11.30 -11.32
CA THR A 416 -11.63 -10.83 -12.30
C THR A 416 -13.04 -11.00 -11.77
N LYS A 417 -13.37 -12.14 -11.16
CA LYS A 417 -14.66 -12.34 -10.47
C LYS A 417 -14.86 -11.31 -9.36
N LEU A 418 -13.82 -10.98 -8.58
CA LEU A 418 -13.88 -9.92 -7.57
C LEU A 418 -14.08 -8.54 -8.20
N ALA A 419 -13.51 -8.25 -9.37
CA ALA A 419 -13.62 -6.95 -10.04
C ALA A 419 -14.96 -6.72 -10.74
N VAL A 420 -15.51 -7.73 -11.42
CA VAL A 420 -16.69 -7.57 -12.30
C VAL A 420 -17.86 -8.51 -11.99
N GLY A 421 -17.70 -9.47 -11.07
CA GLY A 421 -18.76 -10.36 -10.62
C GLY A 421 -18.93 -11.65 -11.43
N HIS A 422 -18.37 -11.73 -12.63
CA HIS A 422 -18.31 -12.94 -13.44
C HIS A 422 -16.87 -13.37 -13.67
N SER A 423 -16.66 -14.67 -13.92
CA SER A 423 -15.35 -15.19 -14.31
C SER A 423 -15.02 -14.76 -15.74
N ALA A 424 -13.74 -14.57 -16.03
CA ALA A 424 -13.27 -14.69 -17.41
C ALA A 424 -13.21 -16.19 -17.77
N PRO A 425 -13.33 -16.57 -19.05
CA PRO A 425 -13.03 -17.94 -19.48
C PRO A 425 -11.60 -18.30 -19.08
N ASP A 426 -11.38 -19.52 -18.60
CA ASP A 426 -10.03 -19.96 -18.18
C ASP A 426 -9.05 -19.86 -19.35
N GLU A 427 -9.52 -20.10 -20.58
CA GLU A 427 -8.72 -20.00 -21.81
C GLU A 427 -8.14 -18.60 -22.03
N PHE A 428 -8.79 -17.54 -21.49
CA PHE A 428 -8.26 -16.18 -21.58
C PHE A 428 -6.94 -16.01 -20.82
N TYR A 429 -6.74 -16.78 -19.74
CA TYR A 429 -5.57 -16.69 -18.86
C TYR A 429 -4.56 -17.82 -19.04
N GLN A 430 -4.93 -18.94 -19.66
CA GLN A 430 -4.04 -20.11 -19.85
C GLN A 430 -2.67 -19.75 -20.43
N ASN A 431 -2.63 -18.92 -21.49
CA ASN A 431 -1.36 -18.53 -22.13
C ASN A 431 -0.51 -17.56 -21.28
N MET A 432 -1.08 -16.93 -20.25
CA MET A 432 -0.33 -16.03 -19.35
C MET A 432 0.43 -16.79 -18.27
N ASP A 433 0.12 -18.07 -18.04
CA ASP A 433 0.86 -18.90 -17.10
C ASP A 433 2.14 -19.47 -17.74
N GLU A 434 2.17 -19.69 -19.07
CA GLU A 434 3.36 -20.14 -19.81
C GLU A 434 4.52 -19.14 -19.74
N GLU A 435 4.24 -17.83 -19.65
CA GLU A 435 5.26 -16.80 -19.43
C GLU A 435 5.89 -16.87 -18.02
N ILE A 436 5.19 -17.43 -17.03
CA ILE A 436 5.67 -17.55 -15.64
C ILE A 436 6.56 -18.79 -15.48
N VAL A 437 6.30 -19.87 -16.22
CA VAL A 437 7.06 -21.15 -16.14
C VAL A 437 8.53 -20.99 -16.58
N ASN A 438 8.85 -19.98 -17.39
CA ASN A 438 10.24 -19.64 -17.75
C ASN A 438 11.05 -19.02 -16.60
N VAL A 439 10.44 -18.80 -15.43
CA VAL A 439 11.17 -18.63 -14.17
C VAL A 439 11.38 -20.03 -13.58
N GLU A 440 12.49 -20.68 -13.94
CA GLU A 440 12.81 -22.03 -13.47
C GLU A 440 12.70 -22.13 -11.93
N CYS A 441 11.63 -22.77 -11.46
CA CYS A 441 11.56 -23.34 -10.12
C CYS A 441 12.42 -24.63 -10.22
N PRO A 442 13.52 -24.78 -9.46
CA PRO A 442 14.40 -25.92 -9.61
C PRO A 442 13.59 -27.19 -9.35
N SER A 443 13.46 -28.00 -10.39
CA SER A 443 12.80 -29.28 -10.36
C SER A 443 13.42 -30.11 -9.23
N GLY A 444 12.56 -30.58 -8.33
CA GLY A 444 12.96 -31.40 -7.19
C GLY A 444 13.84 -32.55 -7.66
N THR A 445 15.13 -32.47 -7.37
CA THR A 445 16.06 -33.54 -7.70
C THR A 445 16.00 -34.55 -6.56
N THR A 446 15.42 -35.71 -6.84
CA THR A 446 15.64 -36.93 -6.07
C THR A 446 17.13 -37.11 -5.84
N ALA A 447 17.53 -37.24 -4.57
CA ALA A 447 18.90 -37.44 -4.16
C ALA A 447 19.51 -38.70 -4.81
N THR A 448 20.66 -38.55 -5.47
CA THR A 448 21.66 -39.61 -5.62
C THR A 448 23.07 -39.02 -5.57
N VAL A 449 23.97 -39.78 -4.93
CA VAL A 449 25.33 -39.40 -4.52
C VAL A 449 26.36 -39.80 -5.60
N SER A 450 27.40 -38.95 -5.73
CA SER A 450 28.76 -39.17 -6.31
C SER A 450 28.93 -39.50 -7.81
N HIS A 451 29.66 -38.65 -8.54
CA HIS A 451 31.12 -38.79 -8.77
C HIS A 451 31.72 -37.55 -9.44
N VAL A 452 33.00 -37.28 -9.16
CA VAL A 452 33.79 -36.15 -9.69
C VAL A 452 34.27 -36.48 -11.11
N GLN A 453 34.10 -35.56 -12.06
CA GLN A 453 35.00 -35.41 -13.21
C GLN A 453 35.08 -33.96 -13.68
N THR A 454 36.30 -33.60 -14.09
CA THR A 454 36.86 -32.26 -14.19
C THR A 454 36.84 -31.74 -15.64
N ILE A 455 36.94 -30.40 -15.79
CA ILE A 455 37.35 -29.61 -16.98
C ILE A 455 36.19 -29.38 -18.00
N SER A 456 35.86 -28.19 -18.52
CA SER A 456 36.66 -26.99 -18.81
C SER A 456 35.86 -25.69 -18.77
N GLN A 457 36.62 -24.61 -18.65
CA GLN A 457 36.27 -23.19 -18.62
C GLN A 457 35.61 -22.71 -19.93
N ASN A 458 34.61 -21.82 -19.80
CA ASN A 458 34.61 -20.57 -20.55
C ASN A 458 33.85 -19.47 -19.78
N VAL A 459 34.58 -18.38 -19.63
CA VAL A 459 34.36 -17.09 -18.96
C VAL A 459 33.28 -16.31 -19.76
N ASP A 460 32.39 -15.48 -19.19
CA ASP A 460 32.73 -14.32 -18.38
C ASP A 460 31.59 -13.85 -17.46
N SER A 461 32.00 -13.58 -16.23
CA SER A 461 31.26 -13.01 -15.14
C SER A 461 32.16 -11.97 -14.50
N SER A 462 31.87 -10.68 -14.61
CA SER A 462 32.41 -9.69 -13.66
C SER A 462 31.83 -8.29 -13.86
N ILE A 463 30.84 -7.90 -13.04
CA ILE A 463 30.86 -6.61 -12.33
C ILE A 463 30.16 -6.79 -10.98
N VAL A 464 30.93 -7.14 -9.94
CA VAL A 464 30.60 -6.85 -8.53
C VAL A 464 31.91 -6.43 -7.83
N ASN A 465 31.80 -5.34 -7.06
CA ASN A 465 32.75 -4.77 -6.11
C ASN A 465 34.10 -4.23 -6.64
N LEU A 466 34.30 -2.92 -6.43
CA LEU A 466 35.62 -2.27 -6.46
C LEU A 466 35.83 -1.56 -5.12
N GLU A 467 36.47 -2.27 -4.19
CA GLU A 467 37.37 -1.66 -3.22
C GLU A 467 38.81 -1.82 -3.74
N GLU A 468 39.63 -0.82 -3.45
CA GLU A 468 40.90 -0.47 -4.08
C GLU A 468 41.94 -1.60 -4.10
N ASN A 469 42.47 -1.91 -5.30
CA ASN A 469 43.83 -2.41 -5.48
C ASN A 469 44.32 -2.07 -6.90
N GLY A 470 45.58 -1.65 -6.99
CA GLY A 470 46.15 -0.92 -8.13
C GLY A 470 46.19 -1.69 -9.46
N ASP A 471 45.38 -1.22 -10.42
CA ASP A 471 45.75 -0.90 -11.81
C ASP A 471 44.57 -0.15 -12.47
N GLY A 472 44.22 1.02 -11.93
CA GLY A 472 42.98 1.72 -12.28
C GLY A 472 42.99 2.44 -13.64
N CYS A 473 44.16 2.59 -14.27
CA CYS A 473 44.30 3.38 -15.50
C CYS A 473 43.96 2.58 -16.76
N SER A 474 44.43 1.32 -16.87
CA SER A 474 44.22 0.46 -18.03
C SER A 474 42.74 0.16 -18.30
N ARG A 475 41.97 -0.12 -17.24
CA ARG A 475 40.53 -0.42 -17.32
C ARG A 475 39.67 0.82 -17.62
N PHE A 476 40.11 2.01 -17.20
CA PHE A 476 39.42 3.26 -17.53
C PHE A 476 39.53 3.58 -19.02
N ASP A 477 40.72 3.40 -19.59
CA ASP A 477 40.97 3.62 -21.01
C ASP A 477 40.15 2.67 -21.89
N GLU A 478 40.01 1.40 -21.50
CA GLU A 478 39.14 0.43 -22.19
C GLU A 478 37.66 0.85 -22.21
N GLU A 479 37.12 1.34 -21.08
CA GLU A 479 35.73 1.80 -21.02
C GLU A 479 35.51 3.10 -21.81
N VAL A 480 36.52 3.98 -21.87
CA VAL A 480 36.47 5.17 -22.74
C VAL A 480 36.43 4.76 -24.22
N VAL A 481 37.17 3.73 -24.62
CA VAL A 481 37.12 3.20 -26.00
C VAL A 481 35.73 2.63 -26.32
N LYS A 482 35.14 1.84 -25.41
CA LYS A 482 33.78 1.29 -25.58
C LYS A 482 32.73 2.41 -25.67
N PHE A 483 32.87 3.44 -24.84
CA PHE A 483 31.98 4.61 -24.86
C PHE A 483 32.02 5.34 -26.20
N ARG A 484 33.21 5.60 -26.75
CA ARG A 484 33.36 6.22 -28.08
C ARG A 484 32.71 5.38 -29.17
N SER A 485 32.98 4.07 -29.19
CA SER A 485 32.38 3.16 -30.16
C SER A 485 30.84 3.14 -30.10
N ALA A 486 30.25 3.28 -28.92
CA ALA A 486 28.80 3.38 -28.78
C ALA A 486 28.23 4.68 -29.37
N PHE A 487 28.93 5.80 -29.19
CA PHE A 487 28.54 7.08 -29.79
C PHE A 487 28.65 7.06 -31.31
N ASP A 488 29.71 6.45 -31.86
CA ASP A 488 29.89 6.32 -33.30
C ASP A 488 28.76 5.50 -33.94
N ARG A 489 28.40 4.35 -33.33
CA ARG A 489 27.25 3.55 -33.79
C ARG A 489 25.93 4.33 -33.78
N LEU A 490 25.70 5.14 -32.74
CA LEU A 490 24.53 5.99 -32.62
C LEU A 490 24.49 7.08 -33.70
N ALA A 491 25.64 7.69 -34.00
CA ALA A 491 25.75 8.68 -35.06
C ALA A 491 25.41 8.07 -36.43
N THR A 492 26.02 6.93 -36.78
CA THR A 492 25.71 6.20 -38.03
C THR A 492 24.23 5.85 -38.15
N THR A 493 23.62 5.37 -37.07
CA THR A 493 22.18 5.02 -37.04
C THR A 493 21.29 6.24 -37.32
N LEU A 494 21.66 7.41 -36.81
CA LEU A 494 20.90 8.65 -36.98
C LEU A 494 21.10 9.26 -38.38
N GLU A 495 22.28 9.10 -38.98
CA GLU A 495 22.55 9.49 -40.37
C GLU A 495 21.70 8.68 -41.35
N GLU A 496 21.48 7.39 -41.06
CA GLU A 496 20.64 6.50 -41.86
C GLU A 496 19.12 6.73 -41.65
N ASN A 497 18.70 7.40 -40.58
CA ASN A 497 17.29 7.55 -40.17
C ASN A 497 16.89 9.00 -39.85
N GLN A 498 17.08 9.91 -40.82
CA GLN A 498 16.77 11.33 -40.65
C GLN A 498 15.26 11.61 -40.68
N SER A 499 14.73 12.22 -39.62
CA SER A 499 13.34 12.70 -39.52
C SER A 499 13.26 13.99 -38.70
N PRO A 500 12.22 14.83 -38.87
CA PRO A 500 12.09 16.07 -38.10
C PRO A 500 12.07 15.84 -36.58
N GLN A 501 11.51 14.71 -36.12
CA GLN A 501 11.40 14.36 -34.70
C GLN A 501 12.74 13.86 -34.14
N THR A 502 13.52 13.11 -34.93
CA THR A 502 14.88 12.69 -34.55
C THR A 502 15.85 13.87 -34.56
N THR A 503 15.75 14.79 -35.51
CA THR A 503 16.53 16.04 -35.55
C THR A 503 16.28 16.91 -34.32
N LEU A 504 15.02 17.14 -33.94
CA LEU A 504 14.69 17.95 -32.75
C LEU A 504 15.19 17.30 -31.45
N SER A 505 15.10 15.96 -31.36
CA SER A 505 15.59 15.21 -30.21
C SER A 505 17.11 15.24 -30.13
N LEU A 506 17.80 15.15 -31.27
CA LEU A 506 19.25 15.24 -31.37
C LEU A 506 19.78 16.62 -30.97
N ILE A 507 19.12 17.70 -31.38
CA ILE A 507 19.46 19.07 -30.96
C ILE A 507 19.40 19.20 -29.44
N LYS A 508 18.33 18.70 -28.81
CA LYS A 508 18.17 18.72 -27.35
C LYS A 508 19.21 17.87 -26.65
N PHE A 509 19.53 16.69 -27.20
CA PHE A 509 20.53 15.80 -26.64
C PHE A 509 21.94 16.41 -26.68
N ASN A 510 22.32 17.01 -27.82
CA ASN A 510 23.61 17.68 -27.97
C ASN A 510 23.75 18.88 -27.02
N ALA A 511 22.68 19.66 -26.81
CA ALA A 511 22.69 20.76 -25.84
C ALA A 511 22.95 20.27 -24.40
N VAL A 512 22.46 19.07 -24.03
CA VAL A 512 22.74 18.47 -22.72
C VAL A 512 24.20 18.05 -22.62
N LEU A 513 24.74 17.38 -23.65
CA LEU A 513 26.13 16.93 -23.66
C LEU A 513 27.14 18.10 -23.58
N GLN A 514 26.87 19.21 -24.27
CA GLN A 514 27.72 20.41 -24.23
C GLN A 514 27.83 21.05 -22.84
N ASN A 515 26.88 20.76 -21.94
CA ASN A 515 26.86 21.27 -20.58
C ASN A 515 27.60 20.36 -19.57
N LEU A 516 28.03 19.16 -19.97
CA LEU A 516 28.81 18.23 -19.14
C LEU A 516 30.30 18.45 -19.38
N LYS A 517 30.93 19.29 -18.55
CA LYS A 517 32.34 19.70 -18.71
C LYS A 517 33.29 19.05 -17.72
N THR A 518 32.76 18.37 -16.70
CA THR A 518 33.56 17.78 -15.61
C THR A 518 33.11 16.34 -15.31
N PRO A 519 34.01 15.46 -14.83
CA PRO A 519 33.65 14.10 -14.44
C PRO A 519 32.51 14.04 -13.41
N CYS A 520 32.50 14.97 -12.45
CA CYS A 520 31.46 15.06 -11.42
C CYS A 520 30.08 15.42 -12.01
N GLN A 521 30.02 16.24 -13.06
CA GLN A 521 28.77 16.52 -13.78
C GLN A 521 28.26 15.31 -14.56
N ILE A 522 29.16 14.49 -15.13
CA ILE A 522 28.79 13.25 -15.81
C ILE A 522 28.19 12.24 -14.82
N ILE A 523 28.84 12.05 -13.67
CA ILE A 523 28.34 11.17 -12.59
C ILE A 523 26.97 11.66 -12.11
N ASN A 524 26.84 12.94 -11.78
CA ASN A 524 25.57 13.52 -11.35
C ASN A 524 24.48 13.45 -12.44
N PHE A 525 24.83 13.57 -13.72
CA PHE A 525 23.89 13.41 -14.83
C PHE A 525 23.36 11.97 -14.93
N MET A 526 24.23 10.98 -14.74
CA MET A 526 23.86 9.57 -14.72
C MET A 526 22.99 9.24 -13.51
N GLU A 527 23.33 9.77 -12.33
CA GLU A 527 22.52 9.64 -11.11
C GLU A 527 21.17 10.37 -11.24
N THR A 528 21.12 11.56 -11.85
CA THR A 528 19.86 12.28 -12.09
C THR A 528 18.98 11.61 -13.13
N LYS A 529 19.53 10.97 -14.18
CA LYS A 529 18.74 10.16 -15.14
C LYS A 529 18.20 8.88 -14.50
N ASN A 530 19.00 8.21 -13.65
CA ASN A 530 18.52 7.12 -12.82
C ASN A 530 17.43 7.59 -11.84
N HIS A 531 17.55 8.81 -11.32
CA HIS A 531 16.49 9.47 -10.54
C HIS A 531 15.29 9.93 -11.38
N ILE A 532 15.40 10.21 -12.68
CA ILE A 532 14.25 10.56 -13.55
C ILE A 532 13.44 9.31 -13.90
N ARG A 533 14.08 8.16 -14.13
CA ARG A 533 13.38 6.86 -14.13
C ARG A 533 12.71 6.57 -12.78
N GLY A 534 13.28 7.07 -11.67
CA GLY A 534 12.65 7.06 -10.34
C GLY A 534 11.62 8.17 -10.05
N ARG A 535 11.62 9.30 -10.78
CA ARG A 535 10.84 10.52 -10.48
C ARG A 535 9.63 10.76 -11.38
N ALA A 536 9.43 10.01 -12.46
CA ALA A 536 8.09 9.93 -13.08
C ALA A 536 7.01 9.45 -12.09
N SER A 537 7.42 8.93 -10.92
CA SER A 537 6.57 8.56 -9.80
C SER A 537 6.27 9.71 -8.80
N LYS A 538 7.09 10.77 -8.67
CA LYS A 538 6.91 11.76 -7.58
C LYS A 538 7.47 13.17 -7.88
N LYS A 539 6.64 14.05 -8.43
CA LYS A 539 6.50 15.48 -8.06
C LYS A 539 4.98 15.73 -8.10
N ASN A 540 4.29 16.07 -7.00
CA ASN A 540 4.51 17.23 -6.14
C ASN A 540 4.45 16.89 -4.64
N LYS A 541 5.48 17.27 -3.89
CA LYS A 541 5.34 18.20 -2.75
C LYS A 541 6.72 18.68 -2.28
N SER A 542 6.74 19.97 -2.00
CA SER A 542 7.83 20.78 -1.50
C SER A 542 8.18 20.46 -0.06
N THR A 543 9.49 20.55 0.23
CA THR A 543 10.13 21.05 1.46
C THR A 543 9.64 20.50 2.80
N THR A 544 10.37 19.51 3.31
CA THR A 544 10.98 19.52 4.66
C THR A 544 12.12 18.52 4.67
N ASN A 545 13.34 19.00 4.93
CA ASN A 545 14.54 18.18 5.07
C ASN A 545 14.41 17.26 6.30
N PHE A 546 14.47 15.95 6.10
CA PHE A 546 14.95 15.00 7.10
C PHE A 546 15.67 13.86 6.35
N ASN A 547 16.97 13.73 6.62
CA ASN A 547 17.81 12.66 6.10
C ASN A 547 17.32 11.31 6.63
N PHE A 548 17.15 10.36 5.71
CA PHE A 548 16.92 8.95 5.99
C PHE A 548 18.20 8.31 6.51
N LEU A 549 18.11 7.56 7.62
CA LEU A 549 19.02 6.48 7.94
C LEU A 549 18.19 5.20 8.02
N THR A 550 18.65 4.23 7.22
CA THR A 550 18.27 2.82 7.12
C THR A 550 18.27 2.07 8.43
#